data_AF-A0A1F9K528-F1
#
_entry.id   AF-A0A1F9K528-F1
#
_cell.length_a   1.000
_cell.length_b   1.000
_cell.length_c   1.000
_cell.angle_alpha   90.00
_cell.angle_beta   90.00
_cell.angle_gamma   90.00
#
_symmetry.space_group_name_H-M   'P 1'
#
loop_
_entity.id
_entity.type
_entity.pdbx_description
1 polymer ?
#
loop_
_entity_poly.entity_id
_entity_poly.type
_entity_poly.pdbx_seq_one_letter_code
_entity_poly.pdbx_strand_id
1 'polypeptide(L)'
;MADEKQPPFAEPVVVPIEDSIDLHAFAPEDIPGVVEEYLDQCRRAGLYAVRLIHGRGKGIQRRIVRSILEKHSWVGSFKDAPPESGGWGVTVVELKRI
;
A
#
# COMPACT_ATOMS: atom_id res chain seq x y z
N MET A 1 -31.17 -9.73 27.53
CA MET A 1 -30.92 -8.33 27.13
C MET A 1 -29.41 -8.20 27.09
N ALA A 2 -28.83 -8.19 25.89
CA ALA A 2 -27.39 -8.23 25.71
C ALA A 2 -26.83 -6.81 25.86
N ASP A 3 -25.75 -6.71 26.63
CA ASP A 3 -24.96 -5.51 26.90
C ASP A 3 -24.32 -5.00 25.60
N GLU A 4 -24.96 -4.05 24.92
CA GLU A 4 -24.35 -3.26 23.85
C GLU A 4 -23.28 -2.35 24.49
N LYS A 5 -22.07 -2.87 24.63
CA LYS A 5 -20.92 -2.06 25.02
C LYS A 5 -20.70 -0.98 23.97
N GLN A 6 -21.05 0.24 24.34
CA GLN A 6 -20.75 1.44 23.58
C GLN A 6 -19.26 1.46 23.24
N PRO A 7 -18.88 1.64 21.95
CA PRO A 7 -17.48 1.63 21.57
C PRO A 7 -16.73 2.72 22.36
N PRO A 8 -15.49 2.45 22.80
CA PRO A 8 -14.72 3.36 23.67
C PRO A 8 -14.39 4.71 23.01
N PHE A 9 -14.70 4.87 21.72
CA PHE A 9 -14.52 6.10 20.95
C PHE A 9 -15.84 6.44 20.25
N ALA A 10 -16.29 7.69 20.43
CA ALA A 10 -17.59 8.17 19.96
C ALA A 10 -17.70 8.28 18.43
N GLU A 11 -16.57 8.50 17.75
CA GLU A 11 -16.46 8.56 16.28
C GLU A 11 -15.14 7.94 15.82
N PRO A 12 -15.09 7.28 14.65
CA PRO A 12 -13.87 6.74 14.09
C PRO A 12 -12.90 7.86 13.72
N VAL A 13 -11.65 7.76 14.20
CA VAL A 13 -10.57 8.65 13.78
C VAL A 13 -10.14 8.27 12.37
N VAL A 14 -10.37 9.16 11.40
CA VAL A 14 -9.92 8.98 10.02
C VAL A 14 -8.45 9.35 9.94
N VAL A 15 -7.61 8.37 9.65
CA VAL A 15 -6.18 8.59 9.37
C VAL A 15 -6.04 8.97 7.90
N PRO A 16 -5.36 10.09 7.57
CA PRO A 16 -5.15 10.47 6.18
C PRO A 16 -4.26 9.45 5.47
N ILE A 17 -4.54 9.22 4.18
CA ILE A 17 -3.67 8.41 3.32
C ILE A 17 -2.45 9.24 2.93
N GLU A 18 -1.27 8.65 3.08
CA GLU A 18 0.00 9.24 2.69
C GLU A 18 0.54 8.62 1.38
N ASP A 19 1.59 9.22 0.83
CA ASP A 19 2.28 8.75 -0.37
C ASP A 19 3.09 7.47 -0.18
N SER A 20 3.07 6.88 1.02
CA SER A 20 3.71 5.61 1.28
C SER A 20 2.95 4.73 2.26
N ILE A 21 3.15 3.42 2.13
CA ILE A 21 2.67 2.41 3.08
C ILE A 21 3.78 1.43 3.41
N ASP A 22 3.91 1.13 4.71
CA ASP A 22 4.81 0.11 5.22
C ASP A 22 4.11 -1.26 5.29
N LEU A 23 4.57 -2.18 4.44
CA LEU A 23 4.04 -3.53 4.31
C LEU A 23 4.69 -4.53 5.30
N HIS A 24 5.69 -4.13 6.09
CA HIS A 24 6.28 -5.00 7.14
C HIS A 24 5.26 -5.35 8.24
N ALA A 25 4.24 -4.51 8.44
CA ALA A 25 3.21 -4.71 9.45
C ALA A 25 2.16 -5.77 9.06
N PHE A 26 2.14 -6.22 7.81
CA PHE A 26 1.09 -7.08 7.27
C PHE A 26 1.58 -8.51 7.04
N ALA A 27 0.69 -9.49 7.26
CA ALA A 27 0.97 -10.85 6.88
C ALA A 27 1.04 -10.98 5.35
N PRO A 28 1.89 -11.86 4.79
CA PRO A 28 2.04 -12.01 3.34
C PRO A 28 0.74 -12.27 2.57
N GLU A 29 -0.21 -12.96 3.19
CA GLU A 29 -1.54 -13.26 2.63
C GLU A 29 -2.47 -12.04 2.54
N ASP A 30 -2.26 -11.02 3.36
CA ASP A 30 -3.07 -9.79 3.37
C ASP A 30 -2.54 -8.75 2.37
N ILE A 31 -1.25 -8.81 2.03
CA ILE A 31 -0.58 -7.84 1.14
C ILE A 31 -1.34 -7.60 -0.17
N PRO A 32 -1.91 -8.61 -0.86
CA PRO A 32 -2.67 -8.35 -2.07
C PRO A 32 -3.83 -7.37 -1.88
N GLY A 33 -4.69 -7.61 -0.91
CA GLY A 33 -5.83 -6.74 -0.63
C GLY A 33 -5.39 -5.36 -0.15
N VAL A 34 -4.36 -5.31 0.71
CA VAL A 34 -3.81 -4.04 1.22
C VAL A 34 -3.26 -3.17 0.09
N VAL A 35 -2.49 -3.76 -0.84
CA VAL A 35 -1.91 -3.01 -1.96
C VAL A 35 -3.01 -2.52 -2.90
N GLU A 36 -3.97 -3.35 -3.27
CA GLU A 36 -5.07 -2.95 -4.17
C GLU A 36 -5.87 -1.78 -3.58
N GLU A 37 -6.31 -1.92 -2.33
CA GLU A 37 -7.08 -0.88 -1.64
C GLU A 37 -6.25 0.40 -1.47
N TYR A 38 -4.98 0.28 -1.08
CA TYR A 38 -4.10 1.44 -0.92
C TYR A 38 -3.93 2.24 -2.22
N LEU A 39 -3.75 1.57 -3.36
CA LEU A 39 -3.63 2.25 -4.66
C LEU A 39 -4.93 2.95 -5.08
N ASP A 40 -6.08 2.36 -4.79
CA ASP A 40 -7.38 3.00 -5.01
C ASP A 40 -7.54 4.26 -4.15
N GLN A 41 -7.24 4.16 -2.85
CA GLN A 41 -7.32 5.29 -1.93
C GLN A 41 -6.33 6.40 -2.29
N CYS A 42 -5.10 6.06 -2.72
CA CYS A 42 -4.13 7.04 -3.21
C CYS A 42 -4.67 7.80 -4.43
N ARG A 43 -5.25 7.09 -5.40
CA ARG A 43 -5.86 7.72 -6.58
C ARG A 43 -7.00 8.66 -6.18
N ARG A 44 -7.89 8.25 -5.28
CA ARG A 44 -8.99 9.09 -4.75
C ARG A 44 -8.47 10.32 -4.00
N ALA A 45 -7.34 10.19 -3.31
CA ALA A 45 -6.67 11.29 -2.62
C ALA A 45 -5.80 12.18 -3.55
N GLY A 46 -5.72 11.87 -4.85
CA GLY A 46 -4.89 12.62 -5.80
C GLY A 46 -3.38 12.35 -5.67
N LEU A 47 -3.00 11.25 -5.00
CA LEU A 47 -1.62 10.78 -4.87
C LEU A 47 -1.31 9.83 -6.01
N TYR A 48 -0.53 10.31 -6.99
CA TYR A 48 -0.21 9.54 -8.19
C TYR A 48 1.21 8.95 -8.21
N ALA A 49 2.09 9.39 -7.31
CA ALA A 49 3.41 8.82 -7.13
C ALA A 49 3.47 8.30 -5.69
N VAL A 50 3.59 6.98 -5.52
CA VAL A 50 3.49 6.33 -4.20
C VAL A 50 4.59 5.30 -3.99
N ARG A 51 4.85 4.96 -2.72
CA ARG A 51 5.91 4.03 -2.33
C ARG A 51 5.35 2.88 -1.51
N LEU A 52 5.61 1.66 -1.96
CA LEU A 52 5.26 0.42 -1.25
C LEU A 52 6.53 -0.12 -0.58
N ILE A 53 6.62 -0.01 0.74
CA ILE A 53 7.80 -0.39 1.53
C ILE A 53 7.59 -1.81 2.02
N HIS A 54 8.18 -2.80 1.34
CA HIS A 54 7.99 -4.24 1.66
C HIS A 54 9.25 -4.92 2.19
N GLY A 55 10.30 -4.14 2.40
CA GLY A 55 11.59 -4.63 2.87
C GLY A 55 12.32 -5.48 1.84
N ARG A 56 13.55 -5.83 2.22
CA ARG A 56 14.45 -6.65 1.40
C ARG A 56 14.16 -8.14 1.63
N GLY A 57 14.38 -8.64 2.85
CA GLY A 57 14.09 -10.04 3.19
C GLY A 57 14.60 -11.04 2.14
N LYS A 58 13.80 -12.09 1.87
CA LYS A 58 14.03 -13.04 0.76
C LYS A 58 13.34 -12.63 -0.55
N GLY A 59 12.81 -11.41 -0.64
CA GLY A 59 12.07 -10.91 -1.82
C GLY A 59 10.69 -11.54 -2.06
N ILE A 60 10.07 -12.17 -1.04
CA ILE A 60 8.71 -12.73 -1.16
C ILE A 60 7.70 -11.60 -1.35
N GLN A 61 7.64 -10.64 -0.43
CA GLN A 61 6.70 -9.52 -0.52
C GLN A 61 6.93 -8.68 -1.79
N ARG A 62 8.19 -8.44 -2.18
CA ARG A 62 8.52 -7.78 -3.46
C ARG A 62 7.87 -8.47 -4.66
N ARG A 63 7.95 -9.81 -4.74
CA ARG A 63 7.34 -10.56 -5.85
C ARG A 63 5.82 -10.45 -5.84
N ILE A 64 5.19 -10.54 -4.66
CA ILE A 64 3.74 -10.38 -4.51
C ILE A 64 3.33 -8.99 -4.99
N VAL A 65 3.92 -7.93 -4.43
CA VAL A 65 3.67 -6.53 -4.80
C VAL A 65 3.78 -6.34 -6.31
N ARG A 66 4.90 -6.74 -6.91
CA ARG A 66 5.12 -6.56 -8.35
C ARG A 66 4.10 -7.31 -9.20
N SER A 67 3.69 -8.53 -8.81
CA SER A 67 2.69 -9.31 -9.54
C SER A 67 1.30 -8.67 -9.56
N ILE A 68 0.96 -7.91 -8.51
CA ILE A 68 -0.28 -7.13 -8.42
C ILE A 68 -0.16 -5.91 -9.34
N LEU A 69 0.95 -5.17 -9.22
CA LEU A 69 1.20 -3.95 -10.02
C LEU A 69 1.19 -4.22 -11.53
N GLU A 70 1.69 -5.37 -11.97
CA GLU A 70 1.68 -5.77 -13.39
C GLU A 70 0.27 -5.92 -13.97
N LYS A 71 -0.72 -6.23 -13.12
CA LYS A 71 -2.11 -6.49 -13.53
C LYS A 71 -3.05 -5.34 -13.22
N HIS A 72 -2.63 -4.40 -12.38
CA HIS A 72 -3.49 -3.38 -11.83
C HIS A 72 -3.78 -2.26 -12.84
N SER A 73 -5.05 -2.01 -13.14
CA SER A 73 -5.50 -1.16 -14.25
C SER A 73 -5.05 0.30 -14.14
N TRP A 74 -4.91 0.83 -12.92
CA TRP A 74 -4.47 2.22 -12.68
C TRP A 74 -2.96 2.39 -12.59
N VAL A 75 -2.16 1.32 -12.59
CA VAL A 75 -0.70 1.43 -12.57
C VAL A 75 -0.22 1.82 -13.97
N GLY A 76 0.52 2.93 -14.05
CA GLY A 76 1.20 3.39 -15.27
C GLY A 76 2.61 2.83 -15.39
N SER A 77 3.38 2.87 -14.30
CA SER A 77 4.71 2.25 -14.23
C SER A 77 5.11 1.96 -12.79
N PHE A 78 6.10 1.08 -12.60
CA PHE A 78 6.69 0.84 -11.29
C PHE A 78 8.14 0.36 -11.41
N LYS A 79 8.96 0.68 -10.41
CA LYS A 79 10.37 0.31 -10.35
C LYS A 79 10.83 0.14 -8.90
N ASP A 80 11.95 -0.54 -8.70
CA ASP A 80 12.63 -0.48 -7.41
C ASP A 80 13.07 0.98 -7.15
N ALA A 81 13.06 1.39 -5.89
CA ALA A 81 13.53 2.72 -5.51
C ALA A 81 15.05 2.86 -5.76
N PRO A 82 15.58 4.10 -5.85
CA PRO A 82 17.01 4.34 -5.80
C PRO A 82 17.66 3.72 -4.55
N PRO A 83 18.94 3.30 -4.59
CA PRO A 83 19.62 2.70 -3.44
C PRO A 83 19.54 3.54 -2.15
N GLU A 84 19.64 4.86 -2.27
CA GLU A 84 19.53 5.84 -1.18
C GLU A 84 18.12 5.95 -0.58
N SER A 85 17.10 5.51 -1.32
CA SER A 85 15.68 5.58 -0.95
C SER A 85 15.08 4.19 -0.68
N GLY A 86 15.92 3.22 -0.29
CA GLY A 86 15.51 1.87 0.12
C GLY A 86 15.74 0.78 -0.93
N GLY A 87 16.19 1.13 -2.13
CA GLY A 87 16.57 0.17 -3.17
C GLY A 87 15.43 -0.81 -3.51
N TRP A 88 15.80 -2.07 -3.74
CA TRP A 88 14.84 -3.15 -3.98
C TRP A 88 13.95 -3.51 -2.77
N GLY A 89 14.11 -2.85 -1.62
CA GLY A 89 13.18 -2.98 -0.50
C GLY A 89 11.94 -2.10 -0.61
N VAL A 90 11.90 -1.20 -1.60
CA VAL A 90 10.81 -0.26 -1.83
C VAL A 90 10.46 -0.29 -3.32
N THR A 91 9.18 -0.43 -3.63
CA THR A 91 8.68 -0.27 -4.99
C THR A 91 8.05 1.11 -5.13
N VAL A 92 8.56 1.93 -6.06
CA VAL A 92 7.97 3.22 -6.45
C VAL A 92 6.97 2.96 -7.57
N VAL A 93 5.75 3.49 -7.42
CA VAL A 93 4.63 3.28 -8.33
C VAL A 93 4.13 4.63 -8.84
N GLU A 94 3.97 4.74 -10.15
CA GLU A 94 3.31 5.86 -10.81
C GLU A 94 1.92 5.42 -11.29
N LEU A 95 0.87 6.05 -10.79
CA LEU A 95 -0.52 5.83 -11.14
C LEU A 95 -0.98 6.72 -12.29
N LYS A 96 -1.95 6.23 -13.07
CA LYS A 96 -2.56 6.97 -14.18
C LYS A 96 -3.45 8.10 -13.66
N ARG A 97 -3.29 9.28 -14.25
CA ARG A 97 -4.18 10.46 -14.11
C ARG A 97 -5.22 10.41 -15.24
N ILE A 98 -6.29 9.67 -15.04
CA ILE A 98 -7.42 9.56 -15.99
C ILE A 98 -8.71 9.87 -15.27
#